data_AF-A0AAC9UNF1-F1
#
_entry.id   AF-A0AAC9UNF1-F1
#
_cell.length_a   1.000
_cell.length_b   1.000
_cell.length_c   1.000
_cell.angle_alpha   90.00
_cell.angle_beta   90.00
_cell.angle_gamma   90.00
#
_symmetry.space_group_name_H-M   'P 1'
#
loop_
_entity.id
_entity.type
_entity.pdbx_description
1 polymer ?
#
loop_
_entity_poly.entity_id
_entity_poly.type
_entity_poly.pdbx_seq_one_letter_code
_entity_poly.pdbx_strand_id
1 'polypeptide(L)'
;MDVHHEENTILKKCLRCGTLCSPQKGKNEYCMRCGAPIINMCTNLQCENSENFLPVDAVYCPLCGNDTVFHQFSLVSSPNEISDDDLPF
;
A
#
# COMPACT_ATOMS: atom_id res chain seq x y z
N MET A 1 19.12 -17.54 15.18
CA MET A 1 18.51 -17.87 13.88
C MET A 1 18.04 -16.56 13.31
N ASP A 2 18.91 -15.87 12.60
CA ASP A 2 18.64 -14.56 12.01
C ASP A 2 17.78 -14.78 10.76
N VAL A 3 16.46 -14.60 10.90
CA VAL A 3 15.56 -14.54 9.76
C VAL A 3 15.73 -13.16 9.16
N HIS A 4 16.54 -13.05 8.11
CA HIS A 4 16.53 -11.89 7.22
C HIS A 4 15.13 -11.75 6.62
N HIS A 5 14.26 -10.99 7.28
CA HIS A 5 13.03 -10.50 6.69
C HIS A 5 13.46 -9.51 5.60
N GLU A 6 13.45 -9.94 4.34
CA GLU A 6 13.38 -9.00 3.23
C GLU A 6 12.09 -8.20 3.43
N GLU A 7 12.21 -6.97 3.92
CA GLU A 7 11.07 -6.08 4.09
C GLU A 7 10.48 -5.81 2.70
N ASN A 8 9.32 -6.42 2.43
CA ASN A 8 8.55 -6.26 1.19
C ASN A 8 7.90 -4.86 1.14
N THR A 9 8.67 -3.80 1.39
CA THR A 9 8.21 -2.41 1.51
C THR A 9 8.56 -1.58 0.28
N ILE A 10 9.44 -2.07 -0.59
CA ILE A 10 9.93 -1.36 -1.78
C ILE A 10 9.35 -1.95 -3.06
N LEU A 11 8.51 -1.16 -3.74
CA LEU A 11 7.89 -1.52 -5.00
C LEU A 11 8.80 -1.23 -6.21
N LYS A 12 9.19 -2.26 -6.98
CA LYS A 12 10.00 -2.11 -8.22
C LYS A 12 9.19 -1.75 -9.47
N LYS A 13 7.90 -2.09 -9.50
CA LYS A 13 6.97 -1.86 -10.63
C LYS A 13 5.63 -1.36 -10.10
N CYS A 14 5.06 -0.35 -10.73
CA CYS A 14 3.74 0.17 -10.38
C CYS A 14 2.68 -0.95 -10.42
N LEU A 15 1.93 -1.12 -9.32
CA LEU A 15 0.88 -2.14 -9.22
C LEU A 15 -0.24 -1.94 -10.26
N ARG A 16 -0.49 -0.71 -10.69
CA ARG A 16 -1.56 -0.39 -11.66
C ARG A 16 -1.16 -0.63 -13.12
N CYS A 17 0.05 -0.24 -13.52
CA CYS A 17 0.43 -0.24 -14.96
C CYS A 17 1.76 -0.93 -15.28
N GLY A 18 2.43 -1.52 -14.29
CA GLY A 18 3.66 -2.29 -14.47
C GLY A 18 4.93 -1.47 -14.79
N THR A 19 4.83 -0.14 -14.91
CA THR A 19 5.99 0.73 -15.19
C THR A 19 7.01 0.64 -14.06
N LEU A 20 8.30 0.59 -14.40
CA LEU A 20 9.39 0.61 -13.42
C LEU A 20 9.27 1.84 -12.52
N CYS A 21 9.49 1.65 -11.22
CA CYS A 21 9.36 2.69 -10.21
C CYS A 21 10.61 2.68 -9.32
N SER A 22 10.97 3.88 -8.84
CA SER A 22 12.02 4.09 -7.84
C SER A 22 11.44 4.91 -6.70
N PRO A 23 10.67 4.27 -5.79
CA PRO A 23 9.93 4.98 -4.76
C PRO A 23 10.87 5.73 -3.81
N GLN A 24 10.56 7.00 -3.52
CA GLN A 24 11.30 7.82 -2.57
C GLN A 24 10.34 8.80 -1.90
N LYS A 25 10.21 8.71 -0.57
CA LYS A 25 9.34 9.60 0.21
C LYS A 25 9.70 11.07 -0.03
N GLY A 26 8.68 11.92 -0.21
CA GLY A 26 8.82 13.35 -0.46
C GLY A 26 9.41 13.73 -1.84
N LYS A 27 9.67 12.76 -2.73
CA LYS A 27 10.19 13.05 -4.10
C LYS A 27 9.45 12.25 -5.17
N ASN A 28 9.47 10.93 -5.06
CA ASN A 28 8.93 9.98 -6.04
C ASN A 28 7.90 9.08 -5.38
N GLU A 29 6.72 9.63 -5.09
CA GLU A 29 5.65 8.92 -4.36
C GLU A 29 4.55 8.39 -5.29
N TYR A 30 4.55 8.84 -6.55
CA TYR A 30 3.57 8.47 -7.56
C TYR A 30 4.23 7.95 -8.83
N CYS A 31 3.53 7.04 -9.51
CA CYS A 31 3.97 6.49 -10.79
C CYS A 31 3.96 7.58 -11.87
N MET A 32 5.11 7.81 -12.50
CA MET A 32 5.25 8.79 -13.58
C MET A 32 4.37 8.55 -14.81
N ARG A 33 3.85 7.33 -15.00
CA ARG A 33 3.02 6.97 -16.17
C ARG A 33 1.52 7.09 -15.90
N CYS A 34 1.05 6.70 -14.72
CA CYS A 34 -0.39 6.56 -14.44
C CYS A 34 -0.88 7.29 -13.18
N GLY A 35 0.02 7.96 -12.44
CA GLY A 35 -0.33 8.71 -11.24
C GLY A 35 -0.72 7.87 -10.02
N ALA A 36 -0.70 6.53 -10.09
CA ALA A 36 -0.96 5.68 -8.93
C ALA A 36 0.14 5.84 -7.86
N PRO A 37 -0.18 5.78 -6.55
CA PRO A 37 0.83 5.77 -5.51
C PRO A 37 1.76 4.57 -5.64
N ILE A 38 3.03 4.75 -5.29
CA ILE A 38 4.09 3.71 -5.37
C ILE A 38 4.79 3.47 -4.03
N ILE A 39 4.29 4.08 -2.96
CA ILE A 39 4.68 3.86 -1.57
C ILE A 39 3.42 3.53 -0.77
N ASN A 40 3.44 2.45 0.00
CA ASN A 40 2.33 2.10 0.88
C ASN A 40 2.56 2.68 2.28
N MET A 41 1.57 3.36 2.83
CA MET A 41 1.63 4.00 4.16
C MET A 41 0.26 3.95 4.83
N CYS A 42 0.22 4.17 6.15
CA CYS A 42 -1.03 4.32 6.88
C CYS A 42 -1.72 5.64 6.49
N THR A 43 -3.02 5.61 6.23
CA THR A 43 -3.80 6.82 5.90
C THR A 43 -4.19 7.64 7.13
N ASN A 44 -4.06 7.07 8.34
CA ASN A 44 -4.26 7.82 9.58
C ASN A 44 -2.98 8.59 9.96
N LEU A 45 -2.97 9.90 9.71
CA LEU A 45 -1.83 10.78 10.00
C LEU A 45 -1.50 10.92 11.49
N GLN A 46 -2.44 10.59 12.39
CA GLN A 46 -2.23 10.59 13.84
C GLN A 46 -1.69 9.25 14.37
N CYS A 47 -1.53 8.24 13.50
CA CYS A 47 -0.94 6.96 13.88
C CYS A 47 0.57 7.11 14.08
N GLU A 48 1.13 6.43 15.08
CA GLU A 48 2.58 6.31 15.27
C GLU A 48 3.33 5.77 14.03
N ASN A 49 2.61 5.03 13.17
CA ASN A 49 3.13 4.44 11.94
C ASN A 49 2.91 5.30 10.69
N SER A 50 2.39 6.52 10.81
CA SER A 50 2.02 7.36 9.66
C SER A 50 3.20 7.67 8.73
N GLU A 51 4.41 7.71 9.29
CA GLU A 51 5.61 8.07 8.56
C GLU A 51 6.39 6.86 7.98
N ASN A 52 6.02 5.64 8.33
CA ASN A 52 6.74 4.43 7.93
C ASN A 52 6.18 3.81 6.65
N PHE A 53 7.07 3.18 5.89
CA PHE A 53 6.64 2.35 4.76
C PHE A 53 6.03 1.06 5.28
N LEU A 54 4.87 0.74 4.74
CA LEU A 54 4.19 -0.53 4.99
C LEU A 54 4.54 -1.53 3.89
N PRO A 55 4.37 -2.83 4.16
CA PRO A 55 4.47 -3.86 3.13
C PRO A 55 3.58 -3.53 1.92
N VAL A 56 4.05 -3.87 0.72
CA VAL A 56 3.34 -3.56 -0.54
C VAL A 56 2.00 -4.29 -0.66
N ASP A 57 1.78 -5.34 0.12
CA ASP A 57 0.55 -6.14 0.21
C ASP A 57 -0.30 -5.81 1.46
N ALA A 58 0.15 -4.87 2.31
CA ALA A 58 -0.60 -4.48 3.49
C ALA A 58 -1.88 -3.71 3.10
N VAL A 59 -3.03 -4.30 3.40
CA VAL A 59 -4.36 -3.70 3.20
C VAL A 59 -4.71 -2.73 4.34
N TYR A 60 -4.33 -3.08 5.57
CA TYR A 60 -4.56 -2.27 6.77
C TYR A 60 -3.25 -2.01 7.54
N CYS A 61 -3.21 -0.91 8.29
CA CYS A 61 -2.09 -0.59 9.16
C CYS A 61 -2.03 -1.57 10.35
N PRO A 62 -0.86 -2.20 10.63
CA PRO A 62 -0.74 -3.17 11.71
C PRO A 62 -0.85 -2.56 13.12
N LEU A 63 -0.71 -1.23 13.26
CA LEU A 63 -0.79 -0.57 14.56
C LEU A 63 -2.19 -0.03 14.90
N CYS A 64 -2.90 0.53 13.92
CA CYS A 64 -4.18 1.21 14.17
C CYS A 64 -5.38 0.66 13.40
N GLY A 65 -5.17 -0.32 12.51
CA GLY A 65 -6.24 -0.94 11.72
C GLY A 65 -6.80 -0.07 10.58
N ASN A 66 -6.35 1.17 10.42
CA ASN A 66 -6.83 2.04 9.34
C ASN A 66 -6.33 1.58 7.97
N ASP A 67 -7.04 1.97 6.91
CA ASP A 67 -6.65 1.67 5.54
C ASP A 67 -5.23 2.13 5.22
N THR A 68 -4.57 1.39 4.34
CA THR A 68 -3.32 1.85 3.72
C THR A 68 -3.61 2.62 2.43
N VAL A 69 -2.64 3.42 1.98
CA VAL A 69 -2.74 4.17 0.72
C VAL A 69 -3.01 3.23 -0.45
N PHE A 70 -2.40 2.03 -0.48
CA PHE A 70 -2.64 1.09 -1.58
C PHE A 70 -4.05 0.50 -1.55
N HIS A 71 -4.60 0.24 -0.37
CA HIS A 71 -5.98 -0.22 -0.24
C HIS A 71 -6.98 0.85 -0.71
N GLN A 72 -6.78 2.10 -0.27
CA GLN A 72 -7.64 3.24 -0.63
C GLN A 72 -7.67 3.52 -2.14
N PHE A 73 -6.62 3.13 -2.87
CA PHE A 73 -6.50 3.26 -4.33
C PHE A 73 -6.82 1.96 -5.08
N SER A 74 -7.36 0.95 -4.38
CA SER A 74 -7.72 -0.38 -4.91
C SER A 74 -6.55 -1.07 -5.62
N LEU A 75 -5.33 -0.87 -5.11
CA LEU A 75 -4.11 -1.52 -5.62
C LEU A 75 -3.84 -2.85 -4.91
N VAL A 76 -4.41 -3.01 -3.72
CA VAL A 76 -4.46 -4.25 -2.92
C VAL A 76 -5.86 -4.35 -2.33
N SER A 77 -6.31 -5.58 -2.05
CA SER A 77 -7.64 -5.86 -1.51
C SER A 77 -7.55 -6.88 -0.39
N SER A 78 -8.48 -6.81 0.55
CA SER A 78 -8.60 -7.84 1.59
C SER A 78 -9.32 -9.06 1.02
N PRO A 79 -8.92 -10.30 1.40
CA PRO A 79 -9.61 -11.51 0.97
C PRO A 79 -11.05 -11.61 1.48
N ASN A 80 -11.44 -10.75 2.44
CA ASN A 80 -12.78 -10.70 3.02
C ASN A 80 -13.61 -9.51 2.51
N GLU A 81 -13.14 -8.76 1.51
CA GLU A 81 -13.98 -7.74 0.88
C GLU A 81 -15.07 -8.44 0.07
N ILE A 82 -16.28 -8.41 0.62
CA ILE A 82 -17.50 -8.78 -0.09
C ILE A 82 -17.68 -7.71 -1.16
N SER A 83 -17.75 -8.12 -2.43
CA SER A 83 -18.01 -7.15 -3.50
C SER A 83 -19.39 -6.54 -3.29
N ASP A 84 -19.59 -5.27 -3.65
CA ASP A 84 -20.91 -4.64 -3.56
C ASP A 84 -21.97 -5.42 -4.38
N ASP A 85 -21.51 -6.19 -5.38
CA ASP A 85 -22.34 -7.10 -6.18
C ASP A 85 -22.83 -8.35 -5.41
N ASP A 86 -22.18 -8.70 -4.29
CA ASP A 86 -22.49 -9.86 -3.44
C ASP A 86 -23.36 -9.52 -2.22
N LEU A 87 -23.73 -8.24 -2.02
CA LEU A 87 -24.59 -7.84 -0.92
C LEU A 87 -26.05 -8.24 -1.20
N PRO A 88 -26.70 -9.04 -0.35
CA PRO A 88 -28.12 -9.32 -0.49
C PRO A 88 -28.91 -8.06 -0.16
N PHE A 89 -29.57 -7.49 -1.18
CA PHE A 89 -30.53 -6.39 -1.05
C PHE A 89 -31.66 -6.72 -0.06
#